data_AF-E1ZBG5-F1
#
_entry.id   AF-E1ZBG5-F1
#
_cell.length_a   1.000
_cell.length_b   1.000
_cell.length_c   1.000
_cell.angle_alpha   90.00
_cell.angle_beta   90.00
_cell.angle_gamma   90.00
#
_symmetry.space_group_name_H-M   'P 1'
#
loop_
_entity.id
_entity.type
_entity.pdbx_description
1 polymer ?
#
loop_
_entity_poly.entity_id
_entity_poly.type
_entity_poly.pdbx_seq_one_letter_code
_entity_poly.pdbx_strand_id
1 'polypeptide(L)'
;MEPVVLISACKGEARNLRSGYKQLARHLKAARCDVRRLDAASGLTPAALAQAAIVVFGGPTQPFAPNELDCLRAYLRGGGNLLVLAGEGGEAAAGTNLNSLLADYGLRVAADCVIQTAFTRRAAAAAPAGRQPAKTAASYTAADGRYLHPKQVLVSEGMLSPDMVAYCANNSRAAARRAAGAGGGGAAAAGGRATDENGRPLASFVYPNGSTVVAQAPALPFLSSGQVAHPCNMTIGAAWWQEGGGGSGRLAVLGSAAMFDDEWLAKEDNTALLDFLLGWMLRDPACELRPKNMAEPEIVDPRPVTHVAELAAKPLVCLQEHDDLPRDITKLFADKLFKLDLSLIPQVAALRRAMGAEGVLQRRALPLWRPPLEVPFPPLQPAVFPPAFAEPPPPSLELFDLEEELAGPLEQLSRATAQFLAAPKASQQLEAYVQGCAQLLGLRSARGGGAKEQLAEVLEAVVQCKLPDFYAQPAAGSGEDPY
;
A
#
# COMPACT_ATOMS: atom_id res chain seq x y z
N MET A 1 12.07 -35.90 -28.03
CA MET A 1 11.72 -36.21 -26.63
C MET A 1 10.83 -35.09 -26.16
N GLU A 2 9.69 -35.37 -25.54
CA GLU A 2 8.80 -34.33 -25.03
C GLU A 2 9.50 -33.60 -23.86
N PRO A 3 9.44 -32.26 -23.78
CA PRO A 3 10.04 -31.52 -22.69
C PRO A 3 9.32 -31.86 -21.38
N VAL A 4 10.09 -32.28 -20.37
CA VAL A 4 9.55 -32.59 -19.04
C VAL A 4 9.41 -31.29 -18.25
N VAL A 5 8.20 -31.02 -17.75
CA VAL A 5 7.91 -29.87 -16.89
C VAL A 5 7.63 -30.37 -15.48
N LEU A 6 8.50 -30.01 -14.54
CA LEU A 6 8.32 -30.30 -13.12
C LEU A 6 7.56 -29.17 -12.44
N ILE A 7 6.38 -29.47 -11.92
CA ILE A 7 5.64 -28.56 -11.03
C ILE A 7 5.93 -28.95 -9.58
N SER A 8 6.50 -28.00 -8.85
CA SER A 8 6.97 -28.22 -7.49
C SER A 8 5.82 -28.33 -6.48
N ALA A 9 6.00 -29.25 -5.55
CA ALA A 9 5.16 -29.47 -4.38
C ALA A 9 6.03 -29.74 -3.12
N CYS A 10 7.29 -29.30 -3.12
CA CYS A 10 8.26 -29.59 -2.07
C CYS A 10 8.41 -28.47 -1.02
N LYS A 11 7.90 -27.25 -1.29
CA LYS A 11 8.04 -26.07 -0.42
C LYS A 11 6.70 -25.49 0.03
N GLY A 12 5.69 -26.35 0.17
CA GLY A 12 4.36 -25.92 0.58
C GLY A 12 3.72 -24.96 -0.42
N GLU A 13 4.00 -25.12 -1.72
CA GLU A 13 3.55 -24.23 -2.78
C GLU A 13 2.04 -23.99 -2.71
N ALA A 14 1.65 -22.71 -2.69
CA ALA A 14 0.26 -22.27 -2.65
C ALA A 14 -0.55 -22.85 -3.81
N ARG A 15 0.09 -23.04 -4.97
CA ARG A 15 -0.48 -23.66 -6.17
C ARG A 15 0.42 -24.79 -6.67
N ASN A 16 -0.16 -25.96 -6.89
CA ASN A 16 0.51 -27.16 -7.38
C ASN A 16 -0.46 -28.03 -8.20
N LEU A 17 0.02 -29.18 -8.69
CA LEU A 17 -0.80 -30.09 -9.52
C LEU A 17 -2.07 -30.62 -8.84
N ARG A 18 -2.12 -30.67 -7.51
CA ARG A 18 -3.31 -31.09 -6.76
C ARG A 18 -4.26 -29.92 -6.49
N SER A 19 -3.72 -28.71 -6.35
CA SER A 19 -4.47 -27.51 -5.99
C SER A 19 -4.09 -26.32 -6.89
N GLY A 20 -5.01 -25.92 -7.75
CA GLY A 20 -4.93 -24.69 -8.53
C GLY A 20 -4.22 -24.76 -9.88
N TYR A 21 -3.40 -25.77 -10.19
CA TYR A 21 -2.74 -25.92 -11.51
C TYR A 21 -3.23 -27.12 -12.32
N LYS A 22 -4.51 -27.49 -12.21
CA LYS A 22 -5.10 -28.57 -13.01
C LYS A 22 -5.28 -28.15 -14.47
N GLN A 23 -5.76 -26.93 -14.71
CA GLN A 23 -5.89 -26.35 -16.05
C GLN A 23 -4.53 -26.10 -16.67
N LEU A 24 -3.58 -25.57 -15.90
CA LEU A 24 -2.18 -25.42 -16.33
C LEU A 24 -1.60 -26.77 -16.79
N ALA A 25 -1.76 -27.83 -15.99
CA ALA A 25 -1.26 -29.15 -16.34
C ALA A 25 -1.94 -29.72 -17.60
N ARG A 26 -3.25 -29.50 -17.75
CA ARG A 26 -4.00 -29.91 -18.95
C ARG A 26 -3.51 -29.17 -20.19
N HIS A 27 -3.26 -27.87 -20.06
CA HIS A 27 -2.77 -27.02 -21.13
C HIS A 27 -1.36 -27.42 -21.57
N LEU A 28 -0.45 -27.63 -20.61
CA LEU A 28 0.90 -28.14 -20.87
C LEU A 28 0.92 -29.51 -21.58
N LYS A 29 0.04 -30.44 -21.17
CA LYS A 29 -0.12 -31.74 -21.84
C LYS A 29 -0.64 -31.58 -23.27
N ALA A 30 -1.58 -30.66 -23.50
CA ALA A 30 -2.06 -30.33 -24.84
C ALA A 30 -0.95 -29.73 -25.72
N ALA A 31 -0.02 -28.99 -25.11
CA ALA A 31 1.19 -28.47 -25.74
C ALA A 31 2.34 -29.50 -25.90
N ARG A 32 2.06 -30.80 -25.69
CA ARG A 32 3.04 -31.90 -25.81
C ARG A 32 4.21 -31.83 -24.82
N CYS A 33 3.96 -31.32 -23.62
CA CYS A 33 4.90 -31.39 -22.50
C CYS A 33 4.54 -32.56 -21.56
N ASP A 34 5.56 -33.26 -21.07
CA ASP A 34 5.38 -34.28 -20.02
C ASP A 34 5.35 -33.61 -18.65
N VAL A 35 4.17 -33.52 -18.03
CA VAL A 35 3.97 -32.82 -16.76
C VAL A 35 4.12 -33.77 -15.60
N ARG A 36 5.14 -33.53 -14.76
CA ARG A 36 5.44 -34.34 -13.58
C ARG A 36 5.42 -33.49 -12.32
N ARG A 37 5.12 -34.13 -11.19
CA ARG A 37 5.15 -33.52 -9.87
C ARG A 37 6.52 -33.70 -9.24
N LEU A 38 7.07 -32.64 -8.66
CA LEU A 38 8.25 -32.74 -7.82
C LEU A 38 7.82 -32.74 -6.34
N ASP A 39 7.91 -33.91 -5.71
CA ASP A 39 7.48 -34.12 -4.33
C ASP A 39 8.56 -33.73 -3.32
N ALA A 40 8.15 -33.40 -2.09
CA ALA A 40 9.07 -33.20 -0.98
C ALA A 40 9.97 -34.42 -0.72
N ALA A 41 9.44 -35.64 -0.94
CA ALA A 41 10.19 -36.88 -0.76
C ALA A 41 11.31 -37.07 -1.78
N SER A 42 11.12 -36.64 -3.03
CA SER A 42 12.18 -36.62 -4.06
C SER A 42 13.24 -35.55 -3.79
N GLY A 43 12.87 -34.49 -3.06
CA GLY A 43 13.73 -33.37 -2.72
C GLY A 43 14.20 -32.55 -3.93
N LEU A 44 14.75 -31.37 -3.66
CA LEU A 44 15.44 -30.54 -4.66
C LEU A 44 16.86 -31.05 -4.85
N THR A 45 17.01 -32.17 -5.56
CA THR A 45 18.30 -32.81 -5.82
C THR A 45 18.74 -32.60 -7.28
N PRO A 46 20.07 -32.60 -7.57
CA PRO A 46 20.57 -32.45 -8.93
C PRO A 46 20.02 -33.50 -9.91
N ALA A 47 19.86 -34.74 -9.45
CA ALA A 47 19.35 -35.85 -10.26
C ALA A 47 17.87 -35.69 -10.62
N ALA A 48 17.06 -35.11 -9.73
CA ALA A 48 15.66 -34.81 -10.00
C ALA A 48 15.52 -33.65 -11.01
N LEU A 49 16.32 -32.59 -10.82
CA LEU A 49 16.28 -31.40 -11.68
C LEU A 49 16.85 -31.66 -13.08
N ALA A 50 17.87 -32.52 -13.22
CA ALA A 50 18.49 -32.84 -14.50
C ALA A 50 17.53 -33.46 -15.54
N GLN A 51 16.43 -34.04 -15.10
CA GLN A 51 15.42 -34.64 -15.99
C GLN A 51 14.43 -33.61 -16.54
N ALA A 52 14.41 -32.40 -15.99
CA ALA A 52 13.43 -31.38 -16.30
C ALA A 52 13.97 -30.39 -17.35
N ALA A 53 13.12 -30.03 -18.31
CA ALA A 53 13.35 -28.89 -19.18
C ALA A 53 12.93 -27.58 -18.51
N ILE A 54 11.85 -27.62 -17.71
CA ILE A 54 11.32 -26.47 -16.95
C ILE A 54 10.96 -26.93 -15.54
N VAL A 55 11.32 -26.14 -14.54
CA VAL A 55 10.86 -26.30 -13.15
C VAL A 55 10.00 -25.10 -12.77
N VAL A 56 8.82 -25.35 -12.21
CA VAL A 56 7.82 -24.33 -11.87
C VAL A 56 7.57 -24.33 -10.36
N PHE A 57 7.74 -23.18 -9.72
CA PHE A 57 7.38 -22.94 -8.33
C PHE A 57 6.13 -22.05 -8.25
N GLY A 58 5.01 -22.61 -7.77
CA GLY A 58 3.72 -21.92 -7.65
C GLY A 58 3.50 -21.30 -6.27
N GLY A 59 4.24 -20.26 -5.92
CA GLY A 59 4.12 -19.55 -4.63
C GLY A 59 4.67 -20.38 -3.46
N PRO A 60 6.00 -20.61 -3.37
CA PRO A 60 6.60 -21.37 -2.27
C PRO A 60 6.36 -20.66 -0.93
N THR A 61 5.94 -21.41 0.10
CA THR A 61 5.60 -20.87 1.44
C THR A 61 6.55 -21.35 2.54
N GLN A 62 7.60 -22.06 2.16
CA GLN A 62 8.62 -22.56 3.07
C GLN A 62 10.00 -22.09 2.61
N PRO A 63 10.96 -21.95 3.54
CA PRO A 63 12.32 -21.60 3.19
C PRO A 63 13.03 -22.75 2.46
N PHE A 64 13.92 -22.36 1.56
CA PHE A 64 14.90 -23.20 0.89
C PHE A 64 16.16 -23.30 1.75
N ALA A 65 16.64 -24.52 1.93
CA ALA A 65 17.93 -24.78 2.54
C ALA A 65 19.06 -24.39 1.56
N PRO A 66 20.26 -24.05 2.07
CA PRO A 66 21.36 -23.57 1.23
C PRO A 66 21.75 -24.56 0.12
N ASN A 67 21.75 -25.85 0.42
CA ASN A 67 22.03 -26.92 -0.56
C ASN A 67 21.00 -26.97 -1.70
N GLU A 68 19.73 -26.70 -1.41
CA GLU A 68 18.67 -26.67 -2.43
C GLU A 68 18.82 -25.46 -3.34
N LEU A 69 19.17 -24.30 -2.75
CA LEU A 69 19.49 -23.09 -3.52
C LEU A 69 20.68 -23.32 -4.44
N ASP A 70 21.72 -23.99 -3.95
CA ASP A 70 22.89 -24.36 -4.75
C ASP A 70 22.55 -25.34 -5.88
N CYS A 71 21.63 -26.27 -5.65
CA CYS A 71 21.12 -27.15 -6.71
C CYS A 71 20.37 -26.37 -7.80
N LEU A 72 19.53 -25.40 -7.42
CA LEU A 72 18.81 -24.54 -8.37
C LEU A 72 19.77 -23.65 -9.17
N ARG A 73 20.80 -23.09 -8.51
CA ARG A 73 21.88 -22.33 -9.18
C ARG A 73 22.62 -23.20 -10.18
N ALA A 74 22.97 -24.44 -9.80
CA ALA A 74 23.65 -25.38 -10.68
C ALA A 74 22.76 -25.78 -11.88
N TYR A 75 21.46 -25.99 -11.64
CA TYR A 75 20.49 -26.29 -12.69
C TYR A 75 20.36 -25.14 -13.71
N LEU A 76 20.26 -23.89 -13.25
CA LEU A 76 20.25 -22.71 -14.13
C LEU A 76 21.57 -22.56 -14.90
N ARG A 77 22.72 -22.75 -14.25
CA ARG A 77 24.03 -22.73 -14.93
C ARG A 77 24.17 -23.86 -15.95
N GLY A 78 23.53 -25.00 -15.71
CA GLY A 78 23.50 -26.16 -16.61
C GLY A 78 22.54 -26.03 -17.80
N GLY A 79 21.87 -24.90 -17.97
CA GLY A 79 20.94 -24.67 -19.09
C GLY A 79 19.48 -24.97 -18.78
N GLY A 80 19.15 -25.31 -17.53
CA GLY A 80 17.79 -25.54 -17.09
C GLY A 80 16.96 -24.26 -17.08
N ASN A 81 15.64 -24.40 -17.22
CA ASN A 81 14.70 -23.27 -17.15
C ASN A 81 13.92 -23.28 -15.83
N LEU A 82 13.76 -22.11 -15.24
CA LEU A 82 13.07 -21.91 -13.96
C LEU A 82 11.96 -20.86 -14.11
N LEU A 83 10.73 -21.24 -13.76
CA LEU A 83 9.59 -20.34 -13.64
C LEU A 83 9.21 -20.20 -12.17
N VAL A 84 9.35 -18.99 -11.63
CA VAL A 84 9.03 -18.70 -10.23
C VAL A 84 7.82 -17.77 -10.20
N LEU A 85 6.76 -18.23 -9.57
CA LEU A 85 5.53 -17.46 -9.39
C LEU A 85 5.41 -17.14 -7.91
N ALA A 86 5.39 -15.86 -7.55
CA ALA A 86 5.20 -15.39 -6.18
C ALA A 86 3.75 -14.94 -5.94
N GLY A 87 3.44 -14.41 -4.76
CA GLY A 87 2.13 -13.84 -4.45
C GLY A 87 2.26 -12.50 -3.75
N GLU A 88 1.12 -11.89 -3.46
CA GLU A 88 1.05 -10.67 -2.66
C GLU A 88 1.82 -10.75 -1.34
N GLY A 89 2.37 -9.61 -0.91
CA GLY A 89 3.21 -9.51 0.28
C GLY A 89 4.60 -10.16 0.14
N GLY A 90 4.91 -10.71 -1.03
CA GLY A 90 6.23 -11.23 -1.39
C GLY A 90 6.69 -12.36 -0.47
N GLU A 91 8.01 -12.49 -0.28
CA GLU A 91 8.57 -13.58 0.53
C GLU A 91 8.25 -13.45 2.03
N ALA A 92 8.05 -12.22 2.52
CA ALA A 92 7.78 -11.94 3.92
C ALA A 92 6.40 -12.48 4.34
N ALA A 93 5.37 -12.26 3.51
CA ALA A 93 4.04 -12.81 3.75
C ALA A 93 3.99 -14.32 3.49
N ALA A 94 4.75 -14.81 2.49
CA ALA A 94 4.80 -16.23 2.17
C ALA A 94 5.61 -17.07 3.18
N GLY A 95 6.51 -16.47 3.96
CA GLY A 95 7.38 -17.19 4.90
C GLY A 95 8.51 -17.97 4.22
N THR A 96 8.98 -17.50 3.06
CA THR A 96 10.08 -18.11 2.29
C THR A 96 11.31 -17.18 2.23
N ASN A 97 12.41 -17.67 1.68
CA ASN A 97 13.67 -16.94 1.47
C ASN A 97 14.06 -16.92 -0.02
N LEU A 98 13.07 -16.95 -0.90
CA LEU A 98 13.20 -17.02 -2.35
C LEU A 98 14.08 -15.90 -2.92
N ASN A 99 14.05 -14.69 -2.35
CA ASN A 99 14.89 -13.58 -2.81
C ASN A 99 16.39 -13.87 -2.66
N SER A 100 16.79 -14.82 -1.81
CA SER A 100 18.19 -15.27 -1.70
C SER A 100 18.70 -15.93 -2.99
N LEU A 101 17.81 -16.57 -3.76
CA LEU A 101 18.13 -17.11 -5.09
C LEU A 101 18.07 -16.02 -6.15
N LEU A 102 17.00 -15.22 -6.12
CA LEU A 102 16.69 -14.27 -7.18
C LEU A 102 17.68 -13.10 -7.23
N ALA A 103 18.22 -12.70 -6.07
CA ALA A 103 19.18 -11.60 -5.96
C ALA A 103 20.45 -11.84 -6.80
N ASP A 104 20.90 -13.09 -6.92
CA ASP A 104 22.07 -13.47 -7.75
C ASP A 104 21.88 -13.13 -9.24
N TYR A 105 20.62 -12.97 -9.66
CA TYR A 105 20.22 -12.72 -11.04
C TYR A 105 19.68 -11.29 -11.25
N GLY A 106 19.77 -10.42 -10.23
CA GLY A 106 19.22 -9.05 -10.29
C GLY A 106 17.70 -8.99 -10.15
N LEU A 107 17.08 -10.01 -9.55
CA LEU A 107 15.63 -10.11 -9.38
C LEU A 107 15.27 -10.11 -7.89
N ARG A 108 14.14 -9.49 -7.54
CA ARG A 108 13.59 -9.54 -6.17
C ARG A 108 12.07 -9.38 -6.19
N VAL A 109 11.37 -10.19 -5.41
CA VAL A 109 9.92 -10.03 -5.20
C VAL A 109 9.71 -9.02 -4.06
N ALA A 110 8.93 -7.97 -4.34
CA ALA A 110 8.62 -6.94 -3.37
C ALA A 110 7.56 -7.41 -2.36
N ALA A 111 7.60 -6.83 -1.15
CA ALA A 111 6.61 -7.09 -0.10
C ALA A 111 5.44 -6.10 -0.19
N ASP A 112 4.74 -6.13 -1.32
CA ASP A 112 3.63 -5.24 -1.64
C ASP A 112 2.46 -5.99 -2.30
N CYS A 113 1.43 -5.24 -2.71
CA CYS A 113 0.27 -5.78 -3.39
C CYS A 113 -0.16 -4.80 -4.48
N VAL A 114 -0.34 -5.32 -5.70
CA VAL A 114 -0.86 -4.54 -6.82
C VAL A 114 -2.38 -4.50 -6.74
N ILE A 115 -2.93 -3.30 -6.72
CA ILE A 115 -4.38 -3.04 -6.69
C ILE A 115 -4.80 -2.22 -7.89
N GLN A 116 -6.05 -2.38 -8.32
CA GLN A 116 -6.66 -1.58 -9.37
C GLN A 116 -7.14 -0.25 -8.79
N THR A 117 -6.72 0.88 -9.37
CA THR A 117 -7.05 2.23 -8.87
C THR A 117 -8.33 2.78 -9.49
N ALA A 118 -8.66 2.37 -10.70
CA ALA A 118 -9.88 2.76 -11.37
C ALA A 118 -11.00 1.75 -11.07
N PHE A 119 -11.97 2.15 -10.24
CA PHE A 119 -13.20 1.40 -10.04
C PHE A 119 -14.08 1.51 -11.29
N THR A 120 -14.17 0.44 -12.06
CA THR A 120 -15.01 0.41 -13.25
C THR A 120 -16.44 0.04 -12.88
N ARG A 121 -17.27 1.07 -12.73
CA ARG A 121 -18.71 0.91 -12.52
C ARG A 121 -19.29 0.17 -13.73
N ARG A 122 -19.92 -0.97 -13.51
CA ARG A 122 -20.76 -1.62 -14.51
C ARG A 122 -21.88 -0.63 -14.87
N ALA A 123 -21.80 -0.02 -16.05
CA ALA A 123 -22.93 0.74 -16.57
C ALA A 123 -24.07 -0.26 -16.77
N ALA A 124 -25.04 -0.24 -15.86
CA ALA A 124 -26.33 -0.85 -16.12
C ALA A 124 -26.87 -0.19 -17.39
N ALA A 125 -27.23 -1.02 -18.37
CA ALA A 125 -27.73 -0.59 -19.66
C ALA A 125 -28.88 0.42 -19.48
N ALA A 126 -28.61 1.69 -19.76
CA ALA A 126 -29.61 2.72 -19.98
C ALA A 126 -29.43 3.25 -21.40
N ALA A 127 -30.54 3.29 -22.13
CA ALA A 127 -30.68 3.58 -23.56
C ALA A 127 -30.06 4.92 -24.01
N PRO A 128 -29.79 5.11 -25.32
CA PRO A 128 -29.00 6.24 -25.80
C PRO A 128 -29.85 7.50 -25.96
N ALA A 129 -29.32 8.64 -25.52
CA ALA A 129 -29.76 9.96 -26.01
C ALA A 129 -28.51 10.80 -26.29
N GLY A 130 -28.45 11.31 -27.53
CA GLY A 130 -27.25 11.82 -28.17
C GLY A 130 -26.59 13.03 -27.51
N ARG A 131 -25.26 13.00 -27.48
CA ARG A 131 -24.39 14.18 -27.52
C ARG A 131 -23.00 13.74 -27.99
N GLN A 132 -22.52 14.32 -29.08
CA GLN A 132 -21.14 14.15 -29.54
C GLN A 132 -20.19 14.84 -28.55
N PRO A 133 -19.08 14.20 -28.11
CA PRO A 133 -18.03 14.91 -27.41
C PRO A 133 -16.95 15.41 -28.38
N ALA A 134 -16.45 16.60 -28.05
CA ALA A 134 -15.35 17.28 -28.70
C ALA A 134 -14.00 16.58 -28.45
N LYS A 135 -13.06 16.85 -29.35
CA LYS A 135 -11.67 16.37 -29.36
C LYS A 135 -10.86 16.94 -28.18
N THR A 136 -9.92 16.12 -27.70
CA THR A 136 -8.77 16.35 -26.78
C THR A 136 -8.91 15.87 -25.33
N ALA A 137 -8.73 14.56 -25.16
CA ALA A 137 -8.06 13.85 -24.06
C ALA A 137 -8.06 12.37 -24.50
N ALA A 138 -6.93 11.66 -24.39
CA ALA A 138 -6.88 10.23 -24.67
C ALA A 138 -7.96 9.53 -23.84
N SER A 139 -9.02 9.08 -24.50
CA SER A 139 -10.18 8.51 -23.84
C SER A 139 -9.86 7.07 -23.50
N TYR A 140 -9.36 6.82 -22.29
CA TYR A 140 -9.42 5.51 -21.66
C TYR A 140 -10.90 5.17 -21.44
N THR A 141 -11.55 4.62 -22.47
CA THR A 141 -12.91 4.14 -22.38
C THR A 141 -12.93 2.95 -21.42
N ALA A 142 -13.37 3.23 -20.19
CA ALA A 142 -13.86 2.33 -19.16
C ALA A 142 -13.71 0.83 -19.50
N ALA A 143 -12.59 0.23 -19.07
CA ALA A 143 -12.42 -1.22 -19.13
C ALA A 143 -13.45 -1.88 -18.21
N ASP A 144 -14.40 -2.62 -18.80
CA ASP A 144 -15.49 -3.37 -18.16
C ASP A 144 -15.25 -3.77 -16.69
N GLY A 145 -16.22 -3.49 -15.82
CA GLY A 145 -16.26 -3.95 -14.42
C GLY A 145 -16.46 -5.46 -14.27
N ARG A 146 -15.56 -6.27 -14.86
CA ARG A 146 -15.60 -7.74 -14.82
C ARG A 146 -15.02 -8.30 -13.52
N TYR A 147 -14.10 -7.58 -12.89
CA TYR A 147 -13.39 -8.01 -11.68
C TYR A 147 -13.69 -7.03 -10.55
N LEU A 148 -14.36 -7.52 -9.52
CA LEU A 148 -14.89 -6.71 -8.42
C LEU A 148 -13.88 -6.48 -7.30
N HIS A 149 -12.93 -7.42 -7.13
CA HIS A 149 -11.95 -7.34 -6.06
C HIS A 149 -10.79 -6.41 -6.47
N PRO A 150 -10.39 -5.43 -5.65
CA PRO A 150 -9.32 -4.48 -6.02
C PRO A 150 -7.99 -5.15 -6.40
N LYS A 151 -7.71 -6.32 -5.83
CA LYS A 151 -6.49 -7.08 -6.14
C LYS A 151 -6.57 -7.94 -7.41
N GLN A 152 -7.71 -7.96 -8.11
CA GLN A 152 -7.88 -8.66 -9.38
C GLN A 152 -7.71 -7.65 -10.51
N VAL A 153 -6.46 -7.30 -10.79
CA VAL A 153 -6.14 -6.15 -11.64
C VAL A 153 -6.18 -6.55 -13.11
N LEU A 154 -7.01 -5.89 -13.91
CA LEU A 154 -6.98 -6.02 -15.37
C LEU A 154 -5.93 -5.06 -15.95
N VAL A 155 -4.93 -5.61 -16.64
CA VAL A 155 -3.83 -4.84 -17.23
C VAL A 155 -3.93 -4.91 -18.75
N SER A 156 -4.18 -3.75 -19.38
CA SER A 156 -4.32 -3.61 -20.83
C SER A 156 -3.02 -3.13 -21.50
N GLU A 157 -2.21 -2.33 -20.83
CA GLU A 157 -0.97 -1.74 -21.36
C GLU A 157 0.24 -2.14 -20.50
N GLY A 158 0.34 -3.44 -20.20
CA GLY A 158 1.37 -3.97 -19.30
C GLY A 158 2.46 -4.79 -19.97
N MET A 159 2.33 -5.13 -21.25
CA MET A 159 3.33 -5.96 -21.94
C MET A 159 4.43 -5.08 -22.53
N LEU A 160 5.66 -5.24 -22.03
CA LEU A 160 6.78 -4.36 -22.40
C LEU A 160 7.47 -4.79 -23.71
N SER A 161 7.34 -6.07 -24.11
CA SER A 161 7.91 -6.57 -25.36
C SER A 161 6.89 -6.48 -26.50
N PRO A 162 7.20 -5.78 -27.62
CA PRO A 162 6.35 -5.74 -28.80
C PRO A 162 6.07 -7.13 -29.40
N ASP A 163 7.05 -8.03 -29.32
CA ASP A 163 6.93 -9.40 -29.85
C ASP A 163 5.89 -10.20 -29.04
N MET A 164 5.85 -9.98 -27.72
CA MET A 164 4.84 -10.57 -26.82
C MET A 164 3.44 -10.02 -27.09
N VAL A 165 3.31 -8.70 -27.28
CA VAL A 165 2.04 -8.05 -27.65
C VAL A 165 1.52 -8.62 -28.96
N ALA A 166 2.38 -8.73 -29.98
CA ALA A 166 2.01 -9.28 -31.28
C ALA A 166 1.58 -10.75 -31.19
N TYR A 167 2.30 -11.56 -30.40
CA TYR A 167 1.97 -12.97 -30.17
C TYR A 167 0.59 -13.12 -29.52
N CYS A 168 0.34 -12.38 -28.43
CA CYS A 168 -0.94 -12.42 -27.72
C CYS A 168 -2.08 -11.95 -28.62
N ALA A 169 -1.94 -10.79 -29.28
CA ALA A 169 -2.96 -10.26 -30.18
C ALA A 169 -3.30 -11.22 -31.34
N ASN A 170 -2.31 -11.92 -31.90
CA ASN A 170 -2.52 -12.90 -32.96
C ASN A 170 -3.27 -14.15 -32.47
N ASN A 171 -2.92 -14.67 -31.30
CA ASN A 171 -3.63 -15.80 -30.69
C ASN A 171 -5.08 -15.42 -30.34
N SER A 172 -5.32 -14.22 -29.83
CA SER A 172 -6.66 -13.73 -29.51
C SER A 172 -7.51 -13.55 -30.76
N ARG A 173 -6.92 -13.11 -31.88
CA ARG A 173 -7.58 -13.06 -33.20
C ARG A 173 -7.87 -14.45 -33.75
N ALA A 174 -6.94 -15.39 -33.62
CA ALA A 174 -7.15 -16.77 -34.05
C ALA A 174 -8.29 -17.45 -33.25
N ALA A 175 -8.33 -17.23 -31.93
CA ALA A 175 -9.42 -17.70 -31.08
C ALA A 175 -10.76 -17.08 -31.48
N ALA A 176 -10.82 -15.77 -31.73
CA ALA A 176 -12.03 -15.10 -32.20
C ALA A 176 -12.52 -15.63 -33.55
N ARG A 177 -11.61 -15.89 -34.50
CA ARG A 177 -11.94 -16.49 -35.80
C ARG A 177 -12.47 -17.92 -35.67
N ARG A 178 -11.88 -18.73 -34.80
CA ARG A 178 -12.37 -20.10 -34.50
C ARG A 178 -13.77 -20.08 -33.88
N ALA A 179 -14.04 -19.12 -33.00
CA ALA A 179 -15.37 -18.93 -32.41
C ALA A 179 -16.40 -18.45 -33.46
N ALA A 180 -16.02 -17.54 -34.36
CA ALA A 180 -16.89 -17.06 -35.43
C ALA A 180 -17.21 -18.12 -36.51
N GLY A 181 -16.29 -19.06 -36.76
CA GLY A 181 -16.46 -20.15 -37.73
C GLY A 181 -17.35 -21.30 -37.26
N ALA A 182 -17.76 -21.34 -35.98
CA ALA A 182 -18.51 -22.43 -35.38
C ALA A 182 -20.04 -22.29 -35.44
N GLY A 183 -20.58 -21.36 -36.25
CA GLY A 183 -21.98 -21.32 -36.68
C GLY A 183 -23.03 -21.04 -35.59
N GLY A 184 -23.61 -19.83 -35.60
CA GLY A 184 -24.92 -19.55 -35.01
C GLY A 184 -25.01 -18.26 -34.18
N GLY A 185 -25.41 -17.16 -34.83
CA GLY A 185 -26.38 -16.17 -34.33
C GLY A 185 -26.43 -15.71 -32.87
N GLY A 186 -25.34 -15.77 -32.11
CA GLY A 186 -25.28 -15.30 -30.72
C GLY A 186 -24.16 -14.30 -30.53
N ALA A 187 -24.45 -13.01 -30.70
CA ALA A 187 -23.57 -11.91 -30.28
C ALA A 187 -23.56 -11.75 -28.73
N ALA A 188 -23.43 -12.86 -28.00
CA ALA A 188 -23.53 -12.89 -26.54
C ALA A 188 -22.61 -13.99 -25.98
N ALA A 189 -21.31 -13.68 -25.87
CA ALA A 189 -20.36 -14.34 -24.94
C ALA A 189 -18.91 -13.83 -25.07
N ALA A 190 -18.57 -12.96 -26.03
CA ALA A 190 -17.30 -12.23 -25.99
C ALA A 190 -17.46 -11.05 -25.04
N GLY A 191 -17.12 -11.22 -23.76
CA GLY A 191 -16.98 -10.09 -22.83
C GLY A 191 -16.12 -9.01 -23.51
N GLY A 192 -16.58 -7.74 -23.48
CA GLY A 192 -16.11 -6.61 -24.30
C GLY A 192 -14.61 -6.34 -24.24
N ARG A 193 -13.80 -7.15 -24.92
CA ARG A 193 -12.33 -7.02 -24.92
C ARG A 193 -11.94 -5.60 -25.28
N ALA A 194 -10.97 -5.05 -24.55
CA ALA A 194 -10.46 -3.71 -24.81
C ALA A 194 -9.98 -3.63 -26.27
N THR A 195 -10.44 -2.61 -26.98
CA THR A 195 -9.99 -2.32 -28.35
C THR A 195 -9.26 -0.99 -28.37
N ASP A 196 -8.25 -0.86 -29.22
CA ASP A 196 -7.61 0.42 -29.49
C ASP A 196 -8.58 1.41 -30.17
N GLU A 197 -8.15 2.67 -30.34
CA GLU A 197 -8.90 3.73 -31.03
C GLU A 197 -9.31 3.34 -32.47
N ASN A 198 -8.64 2.35 -33.06
CA ASN A 198 -8.89 1.82 -34.39
C ASN A 198 -9.75 0.54 -34.37
N GLY A 199 -10.31 0.15 -33.22
CA GLY A 199 -11.15 -1.05 -33.06
C GLY A 199 -10.40 -2.39 -33.09
N ARG A 200 -9.07 -2.39 -32.99
CA ARG A 200 -8.25 -3.60 -32.93
C ARG A 200 -8.21 -4.13 -31.49
N PRO A 201 -8.31 -5.44 -31.27
CA PRO A 201 -8.22 -6.00 -29.92
C PRO A 201 -6.85 -5.71 -29.32
N LEU A 202 -6.85 -5.12 -28.13
CA LEU A 202 -5.67 -4.88 -27.31
C LEU A 202 -5.33 -6.17 -26.55
N ALA A 203 -4.03 -6.53 -26.48
CA ALA A 203 -3.60 -7.67 -25.67
C ALA A 203 -3.74 -7.29 -24.19
N SER A 204 -4.58 -8.02 -23.45
CA SER A 204 -4.87 -7.72 -22.05
C SER A 204 -4.83 -8.98 -21.20
N PHE A 205 -4.38 -8.84 -19.95
CA PHE A 205 -4.23 -9.96 -19.03
C PHE A 205 -4.70 -9.56 -17.64
N VAL A 206 -5.09 -10.55 -16.85
CA VAL A 206 -5.48 -10.33 -15.45
C VAL A 206 -4.33 -10.72 -14.53
N TYR A 207 -4.02 -9.84 -13.59
CA TYR A 207 -2.99 -9.99 -12.59
C TYR A 207 -3.61 -10.03 -11.18
N PRO A 208 -4.08 -11.21 -10.73
CA PRO A 208 -4.76 -11.36 -9.44
C PRO A 208 -3.78 -11.57 -8.28
N ASN A 209 -4.03 -10.90 -7.15
CA ASN A 209 -3.34 -11.10 -5.86
C ASN A 209 -1.81 -11.18 -5.98
N GLY A 210 -1.23 -10.30 -6.80
CA GLY A 210 0.18 -10.29 -7.08
C GLY A 210 0.93 -9.15 -6.40
N SER A 211 2.23 -9.32 -6.24
CA SER A 211 3.17 -8.27 -5.81
C SER A 211 3.86 -7.64 -7.03
N THR A 212 4.62 -6.57 -6.82
CA THR A 212 5.59 -6.12 -7.82
C THR A 212 6.88 -6.94 -7.74
N VAL A 213 7.69 -6.87 -8.79
CA VAL A 213 8.99 -7.52 -8.92
C VAL A 213 10.01 -6.44 -9.26
N VAL A 214 11.06 -6.32 -8.47
CA VAL A 214 12.20 -5.44 -8.76
C VAL A 214 13.15 -6.20 -9.68
N ALA A 215 13.50 -5.56 -10.80
CA ALA A 215 14.44 -6.09 -11.78
C ALA A 215 15.58 -5.09 -11.99
N GLN A 216 16.81 -5.58 -11.95
CA GLN A 216 18.03 -4.84 -12.22
C GLN A 216 18.89 -5.65 -13.19
N ALA A 217 19.72 -4.97 -13.99
CA ALA A 217 20.66 -5.64 -14.87
C ALA A 217 21.50 -6.65 -14.08
N PRO A 218 21.64 -7.91 -14.53
CA PRO A 218 21.38 -8.41 -15.89
C PRO A 218 19.94 -8.85 -16.22
N ALA A 219 19.00 -8.83 -15.28
CA ALA A 219 17.60 -9.16 -15.56
C ALA A 219 16.86 -8.03 -16.28
N LEU A 220 15.84 -8.40 -17.05
CA LEU A 220 15.03 -7.50 -17.85
C LEU A 220 13.54 -7.66 -17.53
N PRO A 221 12.83 -6.55 -17.25
CA PRO A 221 11.39 -6.57 -17.03
C PRO A 221 10.64 -6.81 -18.35
N PHE A 222 9.64 -7.69 -18.34
CA PHE A 222 8.81 -7.97 -19.52
C PHE A 222 7.31 -7.67 -19.30
N LEU A 223 6.86 -7.56 -18.04
CA LEU A 223 5.52 -7.10 -17.68
C LEU A 223 5.57 -5.96 -16.67
N SER A 224 4.63 -5.03 -16.84
CA SER A 224 4.34 -3.89 -15.98
C SER A 224 2.90 -3.93 -15.48
N SER A 225 2.64 -3.33 -14.31
CA SER A 225 1.31 -3.14 -13.74
C SER A 225 0.43 -2.16 -14.54
N GLY A 226 1.04 -1.36 -15.42
CA GLY A 226 0.36 -0.37 -16.25
C GLY A 226 -0.19 0.83 -15.47
N GLN A 227 -0.91 1.71 -16.17
CA GLN A 227 -1.35 3.00 -15.61
C GLN A 227 -2.59 2.89 -14.69
N VAL A 228 -3.39 1.84 -14.85
CA VAL A 228 -4.67 1.63 -14.12
C VAL A 228 -4.51 0.86 -12.81
N ALA A 229 -3.26 0.59 -12.43
CA ALA A 229 -2.90 -0.13 -11.21
C ALA A 229 -2.10 0.78 -10.26
N HIS A 230 -2.10 0.44 -8.98
CA HIS A 230 -1.19 0.98 -7.98
C HIS A 230 -0.39 -0.15 -7.35
N PRO A 231 0.95 -0.03 -7.28
CA PRO A 231 1.75 1.03 -7.87
C PRO A 231 1.68 1.05 -9.40
N CYS A 232 1.63 2.24 -10.02
CA CYS A 232 1.50 2.37 -11.48
C CYS A 232 2.83 2.15 -12.18
N ASN A 233 2.78 1.58 -13.39
CA ASN A 233 3.93 1.31 -14.25
C ASN A 233 5.10 0.58 -13.56
N MET A 234 4.82 -0.25 -12.56
CA MET A 234 5.81 -1.03 -11.85
C MET A 234 6.00 -2.40 -12.49
N THR A 235 7.22 -2.91 -12.45
CA THR A 235 7.51 -4.25 -12.96
C THR A 235 6.75 -5.30 -12.14
N ILE A 236 6.07 -6.21 -12.81
CA ILE A 236 5.35 -7.36 -12.21
C ILE A 236 5.86 -8.71 -12.73
N GLY A 237 6.61 -8.68 -13.83
CA GLY A 237 7.22 -9.85 -14.44
C GLY A 237 8.58 -9.50 -15.04
N ALA A 238 9.59 -10.28 -14.70
CA ALA A 238 10.95 -10.06 -15.15
C ALA A 238 11.67 -11.38 -15.44
N ALA A 239 12.60 -11.33 -16.39
CA ALA A 239 13.30 -12.49 -16.90
C ALA A 239 14.81 -12.26 -16.89
N TRP A 240 15.55 -13.33 -16.68
CA TRP A 240 17.00 -13.37 -16.76
C TRP A 240 17.43 -14.52 -17.66
N TRP A 241 18.42 -14.27 -18.51
CA TRP A 241 19.09 -15.28 -19.31
C TRP A 241 20.50 -14.79 -19.64
N GLN A 242 21.41 -15.72 -19.94
CA GLN A 242 22.74 -15.36 -20.40
C GLN A 242 22.77 -15.30 -21.93
N GLU A 243 23.16 -14.15 -22.48
CA GLU A 243 23.45 -13.97 -23.90
C GLU A 243 24.77 -14.68 -24.27
N GLY A 244 24.78 -15.48 -25.35
CA GLY A 244 26.02 -16.06 -25.89
C GLY A 244 26.24 -17.57 -25.77
N GLY A 245 25.20 -18.40 -25.60
CA GLY A 245 25.34 -19.85 -25.72
C GLY A 245 24.02 -20.59 -25.78
N GLY A 246 23.91 -21.57 -26.70
CA GLY A 246 22.73 -22.43 -26.85
C GLY A 246 22.35 -23.26 -25.60
N GLY A 247 23.18 -23.23 -24.55
CA GLY A 247 22.99 -23.94 -23.28
C GLY A 247 22.86 -23.08 -22.02
N SER A 248 22.55 -21.78 -22.13
CA SER A 248 22.30 -20.93 -20.94
C SER A 248 20.94 -21.17 -20.29
N GLY A 249 20.86 -21.16 -18.96
CA GLY A 249 19.56 -21.27 -18.29
C GLY A 249 18.72 -20.00 -18.47
N ARG A 250 17.40 -20.16 -18.40
CA ARG A 250 16.43 -19.06 -18.44
C ARG A 250 15.62 -19.04 -17.15
N LEU A 251 15.54 -17.89 -16.51
CA LEU A 251 14.76 -17.65 -15.30
C LEU A 251 13.67 -16.63 -15.62
N ALA A 252 12.41 -16.94 -15.34
CA ALA A 252 11.34 -15.95 -15.31
C ALA A 252 10.68 -15.90 -13.94
N VAL A 253 10.42 -14.69 -13.46
CA VAL A 253 9.75 -14.42 -12.20
C VAL A 253 8.48 -13.61 -12.49
N LEU A 254 7.36 -14.05 -11.94
CA LEU A 254 6.09 -13.31 -11.94
C LEU A 254 5.63 -13.14 -10.49
N GLY A 255 5.16 -11.95 -10.13
CA GLY A 255 4.66 -11.70 -8.77
C GLY A 255 3.27 -12.27 -8.47
N SER A 256 2.64 -13.01 -9.40
CA SER A 256 1.34 -13.66 -9.20
C SER A 256 1.33 -15.13 -9.61
N ALA A 257 1.15 -16.01 -8.63
CA ALA A 257 0.92 -17.44 -8.79
C ALA A 257 -0.53 -17.75 -9.18
N ALA A 258 -1.46 -16.87 -8.81
CA ALA A 258 -2.86 -17.00 -9.16
C ALA A 258 -3.13 -16.72 -10.65
N MET A 259 -2.28 -15.96 -11.34
CA MET A 259 -2.42 -15.63 -12.76
C MET A 259 -2.62 -16.86 -13.68
N PHE A 260 -1.96 -17.97 -13.36
CA PHE A 260 -2.03 -19.24 -14.13
C PHE A 260 -2.80 -20.34 -13.41
N ASP A 261 -3.62 -19.98 -12.43
CA ASP A 261 -4.44 -20.96 -11.75
C ASP A 261 -5.66 -21.39 -12.58
N ASP A 262 -6.41 -22.36 -12.04
CA ASP A 262 -7.60 -22.92 -12.67
C ASP A 262 -8.70 -21.89 -12.97
N GLU A 263 -8.73 -20.76 -12.25
CA GLU A 263 -9.73 -19.71 -12.40
C GLU A 263 -9.29 -18.66 -13.42
N TRP A 264 -8.02 -18.27 -13.43
CA TRP A 264 -7.52 -17.12 -14.18
C TRP A 264 -6.83 -17.48 -15.50
N LEU A 265 -6.36 -18.71 -15.68
CA LEU A 265 -5.60 -19.09 -16.87
C LEU A 265 -6.40 -18.86 -18.17
N ALA A 266 -7.70 -19.19 -18.17
CA ALA A 266 -8.57 -19.07 -19.33
C ALA A 266 -9.19 -17.67 -19.51
N LYS A 267 -8.94 -16.73 -18.59
CA LYS A 267 -9.46 -15.36 -18.64
C LYS A 267 -8.53 -14.47 -19.46
N GLU A 268 -9.13 -13.55 -20.22
CA GLU A 268 -8.44 -12.61 -21.13
C GLU A 268 -7.40 -13.30 -22.03
N ASP A 269 -6.14 -12.84 -22.03
CA ASP A 269 -5.03 -13.42 -22.79
C ASP A 269 -3.98 -14.13 -21.91
N ASN A 270 -4.33 -14.51 -20.67
CA ASN A 270 -3.41 -15.17 -19.73
C ASN A 270 -2.83 -16.48 -20.30
N THR A 271 -3.63 -17.26 -21.03
CA THR A 271 -3.15 -18.48 -21.72
C THR A 271 -2.11 -18.16 -22.79
N ALA A 272 -2.34 -17.12 -23.60
CA ALA A 272 -1.40 -16.74 -24.66
C ALA A 272 -0.08 -16.20 -24.10
N LEU A 273 -0.14 -15.50 -22.97
CA LEU A 273 1.04 -15.03 -22.25
C LEU A 273 1.85 -16.21 -21.69
N LEU A 274 1.18 -17.22 -21.12
CA LEU A 274 1.83 -18.45 -20.68
C LEU A 274 2.51 -19.16 -21.87
N ASP A 275 1.81 -19.29 -23.00
CA ASP A 275 2.35 -19.94 -24.20
C ASP A 275 3.60 -19.24 -24.71
N PHE A 276 3.60 -17.90 -24.72
CA PHE A 276 4.78 -17.12 -25.08
C PHE A 276 5.95 -17.38 -24.12
N LEU A 277 5.69 -17.42 -22.80
CA LEU A 277 6.73 -17.70 -21.80
C LEU A 277 7.30 -19.11 -21.91
N LEU A 278 6.44 -20.10 -22.14
CA LEU A 278 6.86 -21.49 -22.35
C LEU A 278 7.66 -21.64 -23.65
N GLY A 279 7.18 -21.04 -24.73
CA GLY A 279 7.91 -20.97 -26.00
C GLY A 279 9.28 -20.31 -25.83
N TRP A 280 9.34 -19.20 -25.10
CA TRP A 280 10.59 -18.55 -24.74
C TRP A 280 11.48 -19.49 -23.91
N MET A 281 11.00 -20.15 -22.86
CA MET A 281 11.84 -21.10 -22.09
C MET A 281 12.35 -22.27 -22.94
N LEU A 282 11.50 -22.78 -23.83
CA LEU A 282 11.83 -23.88 -24.75
C LEU A 282 12.58 -23.43 -26.02
N ARG A 283 12.93 -22.15 -26.12
CA ARG A 283 13.70 -21.56 -27.23
C ARG A 283 13.01 -21.64 -28.59
N ASP A 284 11.69 -21.52 -28.62
CA ASP A 284 10.92 -21.38 -29.86
C ASP A 284 11.29 -20.05 -30.55
N PRO A 285 11.68 -20.06 -31.85
CA PRO A 285 12.01 -18.85 -32.60
C PRO A 285 10.85 -17.83 -32.70
N ALA A 286 9.60 -18.26 -32.49
CA ALA A 286 8.46 -17.34 -32.47
C ALA A 286 8.37 -16.51 -31.17
N CYS A 287 9.08 -16.90 -30.11
CA CYS A 287 8.98 -16.33 -28.78
C CYS A 287 10.35 -15.83 -28.28
N GLU A 288 10.76 -14.64 -28.73
CA GLU A 288 12.02 -14.01 -28.33
C GLU A 288 11.78 -12.77 -27.47
N LEU A 289 12.50 -12.67 -26.35
CA LEU A 289 12.63 -11.45 -25.57
C LEU A 289 13.93 -10.76 -26.00
N ARG A 290 13.81 -9.70 -26.79
CA ARG A 290 14.96 -8.94 -27.30
C ARG A 290 15.19 -7.69 -26.44
N PRO A 291 16.36 -7.54 -25.79
CA PRO A 291 16.64 -6.36 -24.97
C PRO A 291 16.47 -5.04 -25.73
N LYS A 292 16.81 -5.02 -27.03
CA LYS A 292 16.67 -3.83 -27.90
C LYS A 292 15.22 -3.40 -28.12
N ASN A 293 14.28 -4.34 -28.07
CA ASN A 293 12.86 -4.08 -28.31
C ASN A 293 12.12 -3.80 -27.00
N MET A 294 12.74 -4.11 -25.87
CA MET A 294 12.23 -3.81 -24.54
C MET A 294 12.78 -2.43 -24.20
N ALA A 295 12.02 -1.40 -24.58
CA ALA A 295 12.35 -0.01 -24.28
C ALA A 295 12.73 0.13 -22.80
N GLU A 296 13.62 1.07 -22.44
CA GLU A 296 13.81 1.47 -21.04
C GLU A 296 12.42 1.75 -20.48
N PRO A 297 11.88 0.87 -19.64
CA PRO A 297 10.51 0.99 -19.24
C PRO A 297 10.41 2.26 -18.40
N GLU A 298 9.33 3.03 -18.56
CA GLU A 298 8.99 4.14 -17.67
C GLU A 298 8.59 3.60 -16.28
N ILE A 299 9.49 2.84 -15.66
CA ILE A 299 9.33 2.32 -14.31
C ILE A 299 9.40 3.53 -13.40
N VAL A 300 8.25 3.86 -12.85
CA VAL A 300 8.15 4.88 -11.81
C VAL A 300 8.74 4.26 -10.55
N ASP A 301 9.85 4.80 -10.05
CA ASP A 301 10.36 4.38 -8.74
C ASP A 301 9.24 4.46 -7.71
N PRO A 302 8.98 3.39 -6.94
CA PRO A 302 7.90 3.38 -5.98
C PRO A 302 8.17 4.47 -4.96
N ARG A 303 7.42 5.57 -5.04
CA ARG A 303 7.43 6.59 -3.99
C ARG A 303 6.60 6.01 -2.85
N PRO A 304 7.22 5.63 -1.71
CA PRO A 304 6.44 5.15 -0.59
C PRO A 304 5.56 6.31 -0.13
N VAL A 305 4.25 6.18 -0.36
CA VAL A 305 3.28 7.10 0.22
C VAL A 305 3.21 6.75 1.70
N THR A 306 3.50 7.71 2.56
CA THR A 306 3.38 7.52 4.01
C THR A 306 1.96 7.06 4.35
N HIS A 307 1.84 5.99 5.14
CA HIS A 307 0.55 5.43 5.52
C HIS A 307 -0.18 6.40 6.46
N VAL A 308 -0.90 7.36 5.88
CA VAL A 308 -1.53 8.48 6.60
C VAL A 308 -2.48 7.97 7.68
N ALA A 309 -3.18 6.86 7.44
CA ALA A 309 -4.06 6.25 8.42
C ALA A 309 -3.32 5.68 9.64
N GLU A 310 -2.10 5.17 9.46
CA GLU A 310 -1.29 4.64 10.57
C GLU A 310 -0.62 5.79 11.33
N LEU A 311 -0.21 6.84 10.61
CA LEU A 311 0.26 8.08 11.23
C LEU A 311 -0.85 8.78 12.03
N ALA A 312 -2.08 8.81 11.53
CA ALA A 312 -3.24 9.36 12.21
C ALA A 312 -3.70 8.49 13.39
N ALA A 313 -3.49 7.17 13.32
CA ALA A 313 -3.78 6.26 14.42
C ALA A 313 -2.73 6.31 15.55
N LYS A 314 -1.56 6.93 15.31
CA LYS A 314 -0.60 7.18 16.40
C LYS A 314 -1.22 8.20 17.36
N PRO A 315 -1.36 7.88 18.65
CA PRO A 315 -1.90 8.82 19.62
C PRO A 315 -1.02 10.07 19.63
N LEU A 316 -1.59 11.19 19.20
CA LEU A 316 -0.97 12.50 19.33
C LEU A 316 -0.95 12.81 20.83
N VAL A 317 0.21 12.73 21.45
CA VAL A 317 0.41 13.08 22.87
C VAL A 317 0.28 14.58 22.98
N CYS A 318 -0.92 15.04 23.34
CA CYS A 318 -1.33 16.43 23.50
C CYS A 318 -1.18 17.26 22.21
N LEU A 319 -2.26 17.92 21.79
CA LEU A 319 -2.15 19.13 20.96
C LEU A 319 -1.41 20.17 21.81
N GLN A 320 -0.09 20.07 21.87
CA GLN A 320 0.74 21.18 22.27
C GLN A 320 0.50 22.23 21.17
N GLU A 321 -0.17 23.32 21.53
CA GLU A 321 -0.29 24.47 20.64
C GLU A 321 1.10 24.75 20.06
N HIS A 322 1.19 24.81 18.74
CA HIS A 322 2.43 25.20 18.12
C HIS A 322 2.80 26.58 18.64
N ASP A 323 4.05 26.78 19.07
CA ASP A 323 4.55 28.12 19.37
C ASP A 323 4.23 29.03 18.18
N ASP A 324 3.75 30.25 18.47
CA ASP A 324 3.39 31.23 17.45
C ASP A 324 4.50 31.31 16.39
N LEU A 325 4.13 31.10 15.12
CA LEU A 325 5.11 31.20 14.04
C LEU A 325 5.76 32.59 14.07
N PRO A 326 7.10 32.67 13.92
CA PRO A 326 7.77 33.95 13.84
C PRO A 326 7.14 34.79 12.73
N ARG A 327 6.79 36.05 13.03
CA ARG A 327 6.27 37.01 12.02
C ARG A 327 7.20 37.17 10.82
N ASP A 328 8.48 36.89 11.01
CA ASP A 328 9.48 36.88 9.96
C ASP A 328 9.68 35.47 9.42
N ILE A 329 9.10 35.21 8.25
CA ILE A 329 9.10 33.91 7.55
C ILE A 329 10.53 33.43 7.27
N THR A 330 11.50 34.35 7.16
CA THR A 330 12.91 34.01 6.90
C THR A 330 13.53 33.18 8.02
N LYS A 331 13.00 33.26 9.26
CA LYS A 331 13.46 32.45 10.40
C LYS A 331 13.00 31.00 10.37
N LEU A 332 12.00 30.68 9.54
CA LEU A 332 11.52 29.30 9.33
C LEU A 332 12.43 28.54 8.35
N PHE A 333 13.23 29.25 7.56
CA PHE A 333 14.22 28.65 6.69
C PHE A 333 15.49 28.39 7.48
N ALA A 334 15.68 27.13 7.88
CA ALA A 334 16.96 26.67 8.38
C ALA A 334 17.92 26.46 7.20
N ASP A 335 18.72 27.48 6.86
CA ASP A 335 19.75 27.39 5.80
C ASP A 335 20.84 26.36 6.10
N LYS A 336 20.88 25.85 7.34
CA LYS A 336 21.87 24.88 7.82
C LYS A 336 21.16 23.56 8.12
N LEU A 337 21.39 22.58 7.27
CA LEU A 337 21.05 21.18 7.52
C LEU A 337 21.65 20.73 8.86
N PHE A 338 20.93 19.89 9.59
CA PHE A 338 21.41 19.26 10.81
C PHE A 338 22.78 18.60 10.56
N LYS A 339 23.80 19.06 11.28
CA LYS A 339 25.17 18.54 11.21
C LYS A 339 25.51 17.88 12.54
N LEU A 340 25.75 16.57 12.52
CA LEU A 340 26.31 15.86 13.67
C LEU A 340 27.82 16.17 13.72
N ASP A 341 28.20 17.22 14.45
CA ASP A 341 29.59 17.66 14.57
C ASP A 341 30.21 17.19 15.90
N LEU A 342 31.36 16.52 15.83
CA LEU A 342 32.10 16.04 17.00
C LEU A 342 33.05 17.11 17.58
N SER A 343 33.01 18.33 17.04
CA SER A 343 33.87 19.45 17.43
C SER A 343 33.80 19.84 18.92
N LEU A 344 32.69 19.55 19.60
CA LEU A 344 32.50 19.84 21.02
C LEU A 344 33.02 18.73 21.96
N ILE A 345 33.35 17.54 21.44
CA ILE A 345 33.85 16.42 22.26
C ILE A 345 35.11 16.78 23.06
N PRO A 346 36.13 17.47 22.50
CA PRO A 346 37.31 17.86 23.26
C PRO A 346 37.00 18.81 24.42
N GLN A 347 36.05 19.74 24.21
CA GLN A 347 35.63 20.70 25.23
C GLN A 347 34.85 20.00 26.35
N VAL A 348 33.92 19.11 25.99
CA VAL A 348 33.18 18.28 26.95
C VAL A 348 34.12 17.34 27.72
N ALA A 349 35.13 16.76 27.06
CA ALA A 349 36.14 15.94 27.72
C ALA A 349 37.02 16.75 28.69
N ALA A 350 37.40 17.98 28.32
CA ALA A 350 38.14 18.87 29.21
C ALA A 350 37.30 19.30 30.42
N LEU A 351 36.04 19.67 30.21
CA LEU A 351 35.09 19.99 31.28
C LEU A 351 34.89 18.80 32.22
N ARG A 352 34.78 17.59 31.68
CA ARG A 352 34.64 16.34 32.47
C ARG A 352 35.85 16.11 33.39
N ARG A 353 37.07 16.40 32.91
CA ARG A 353 38.29 16.34 33.74
C ARG A 353 38.30 17.44 34.80
N ALA A 354 37.91 18.67 34.45
CA ALA A 354 37.85 19.81 35.36
C ALA A 354 36.84 19.61 36.50
N MET A 355 35.70 18.96 36.23
CA MET A 355 34.68 18.67 37.24
C MET A 355 35.03 17.46 38.14
N GLY A 356 36.22 16.86 38.01
CA GLY A 356 36.63 15.71 38.84
C GLY A 356 35.75 14.47 38.66
N ALA A 357 34.98 14.41 37.56
CA ALA A 357 33.91 13.46 37.37
C ALA A 357 34.39 12.05 36.95
N GLU A 358 35.70 11.83 36.81
CA GLU A 358 36.27 10.50 36.58
C GLU A 358 36.11 9.58 37.81
N GLY A 359 36.03 10.15 39.02
CA GLY A 359 35.74 9.41 40.26
C GLY A 359 34.26 9.32 40.62
N VAL A 360 33.44 10.33 40.27
CA VAL A 360 32.02 10.43 40.66
C VAL A 360 31.07 9.80 39.63
N LEU A 361 31.35 9.97 38.33
CA LEU A 361 30.63 9.28 37.25
C LEU A 361 31.25 7.92 36.97
N GLN A 362 31.36 7.08 38.00
CA GLN A 362 31.63 5.67 37.77
C GLN A 362 30.55 5.12 36.82
N ARG A 363 30.95 4.36 35.81
CA ARG A 363 30.05 3.59 34.94
C ARG A 363 29.39 2.45 35.74
N ARG A 364 28.66 2.79 36.80
CA ARG A 364 27.72 1.87 37.42
C ARG A 364 26.48 1.90 36.53
N ALA A 365 26.03 0.74 36.06
CA ALA A 365 24.74 0.65 35.39
C ALA A 365 23.71 1.35 36.27
N LEU A 366 23.12 2.44 35.77
CA LEU A 366 22.11 3.19 36.50
C LEU A 366 21.07 2.15 36.94
N PRO A 367 20.80 2.00 38.25
CA PRO A 367 19.71 1.15 38.67
C PRO A 367 18.46 1.67 37.94
N LEU A 368 17.72 0.77 37.28
CA LEU A 368 16.48 1.12 36.63
C LEU A 368 15.55 1.65 37.72
N TRP A 369 15.51 2.96 37.89
CA TRP A 369 14.60 3.61 38.81
C TRP A 369 13.22 3.42 38.22
N ARG A 370 12.49 2.42 38.73
CA ARG A 370 11.05 2.36 38.54
C ARG A 370 10.50 3.37 39.54
N PRO A 371 10.06 4.57 39.11
CA PRO A 371 9.32 5.41 40.03
C PRO A 371 8.20 4.54 40.62
N PRO A 372 7.93 4.64 41.93
CA PRO A 372 6.69 4.11 42.46
C PRO A 372 5.58 4.90 41.75
N LEU A 373 5.09 4.35 40.64
CA LEU A 373 3.80 4.69 40.12
C LEU A 373 2.87 4.20 41.22
N GLU A 374 2.48 5.10 42.12
CA GLU A 374 1.22 4.94 42.82
C GLU A 374 0.21 4.75 41.70
N VAL A 375 -0.25 3.50 41.55
CA VAL A 375 -1.37 3.19 40.69
C VAL A 375 -2.56 3.63 41.52
N PRO A 376 -3.10 4.85 41.36
CA PRO A 376 -4.19 5.33 42.22
C PRO A 376 -5.47 4.54 41.92
N PHE A 377 -5.46 3.83 40.79
CA PHE A 377 -6.59 3.07 40.31
C PHE A 377 -6.63 1.69 41.01
N PRO A 378 -7.76 1.33 41.63
CA PRO A 378 -8.00 -0.05 42.03
C PRO A 378 -7.80 -0.99 40.82
N PRO A 379 -7.44 -2.27 41.04
CA PRO A 379 -7.17 -3.21 39.96
C PRO A 379 -8.34 -3.22 38.96
N LEU A 380 -8.06 -2.73 37.75
CA LEU A 380 -9.06 -2.56 36.70
C LEU A 380 -9.62 -3.93 36.31
N GLN A 381 -10.92 -4.12 36.51
CA GLN A 381 -11.65 -5.24 35.94
C GLN A 381 -11.97 -4.92 34.48
N PRO A 382 -11.74 -5.85 33.54
CA PRO A 382 -12.15 -5.67 32.16
C PRO A 382 -13.66 -5.45 32.09
N ALA A 383 -14.07 -4.34 31.46
CA ALA A 383 -15.47 -4.02 31.27
C ALA A 383 -16.10 -5.09 30.37
N VAL A 384 -16.95 -5.94 30.95
CA VAL A 384 -17.71 -6.98 30.22
C VAL A 384 -18.77 -6.34 29.31
N PHE A 385 -19.04 -5.05 29.50
CA PHE A 385 -19.96 -4.25 28.71
C PHE A 385 -19.23 -3.02 28.18
N PRO A 386 -19.40 -2.67 26.88
CA PRO A 386 -18.87 -1.42 26.36
C PRO A 386 -19.45 -0.24 27.15
N PRO A 387 -18.64 0.80 27.43
CA PRO A 387 -19.14 2.01 28.08
C PRO A 387 -20.27 2.59 27.23
N ALA A 388 -21.47 2.68 27.82
CA ALA A 388 -22.60 3.35 27.20
C ALA A 388 -22.35 4.85 27.27
N PHE A 389 -21.73 5.40 26.22
CA PHE A 389 -21.70 6.85 26.03
C PHE A 389 -23.16 7.31 25.87
N ALA A 390 -23.54 8.38 26.58
CA ALA A 390 -24.79 9.06 26.28
C ALA A 390 -24.71 9.53 24.82
N GLU A 391 -25.58 9.01 23.96
CA GLU A 391 -25.68 9.51 22.60
C GLU A 391 -25.98 11.02 22.66
N PRO A 392 -25.20 11.87 21.96
CA PRO A 392 -25.52 13.28 21.90
C PRO A 392 -26.95 13.43 21.35
N PRO A 393 -27.72 14.42 21.84
CA PRO A 393 -29.05 14.66 21.31
C PRO A 393 -28.96 14.82 19.78
N PRO A 394 -29.91 14.25 19.02
CA PRO A 394 -29.91 14.40 17.58
C PRO A 394 -29.90 15.90 17.24
N PRO A 395 -29.09 16.33 16.26
CA PRO A 395 -29.02 17.73 15.88
C PRO A 395 -30.42 18.21 15.48
N SER A 396 -30.82 19.40 15.94
CA SER A 396 -32.10 20.01 15.58
C SER A 396 -32.09 20.36 14.09
N LEU A 397 -32.57 19.41 13.28
CA LEU A 397 -32.48 19.41 11.81
C LEU A 397 -33.16 20.58 11.10
N GLU A 398 -33.95 21.41 11.79
CA GLU A 398 -34.79 22.40 11.11
C GLU A 398 -34.22 23.82 11.06
N LEU A 399 -33.20 24.19 11.84
CA LEU A 399 -32.55 25.51 11.77
C LEU A 399 -31.10 25.46 12.31
N PHE A 400 -30.22 24.71 11.66
CA PHE A 400 -28.78 24.77 11.96
C PHE A 400 -28.21 26.07 11.35
N ASP A 401 -28.13 27.13 12.16
CA ASP A 401 -27.45 28.35 11.74
C ASP A 401 -25.94 28.17 11.89
N LEU A 402 -25.27 27.92 10.76
CA LEU A 402 -23.83 27.71 10.73
C LEU A 402 -23.06 28.94 11.21
N GLU A 403 -23.63 30.14 11.11
CA GLU A 403 -23.00 31.35 11.64
C GLU A 403 -23.04 31.36 13.18
N GLU A 404 -24.08 30.78 13.79
CA GLU A 404 -24.20 30.68 15.26
C GLU A 404 -23.19 29.69 15.86
N GLU A 405 -23.02 28.53 15.24
CA GLU A 405 -22.11 27.47 15.71
C GLU A 405 -20.64 27.80 15.42
N LEU A 406 -20.36 28.56 14.36
CA LEU A 406 -19.00 29.00 14.01
C LEU A 406 -18.61 30.36 14.60
N ALA A 407 -19.55 31.06 15.25
CA ALA A 407 -19.28 32.36 15.86
C ALA A 407 -18.23 32.23 16.97
N GLY A 408 -17.24 33.13 16.93
CA GLY A 408 -16.23 33.19 17.99
C GLY A 408 -16.84 33.61 19.34
N PRO A 409 -16.16 33.34 20.47
CA PRO A 409 -16.66 33.69 21.81
C PRO A 409 -17.04 35.17 21.96
N LEU A 410 -16.29 36.06 21.29
CA LEU A 410 -16.55 37.50 21.29
C LEU A 410 -17.85 37.87 20.55
N GLU A 411 -18.12 37.23 19.41
CA GLU A 411 -19.31 37.48 18.61
C GLU A 411 -20.55 36.96 19.31
N GLN A 412 -20.47 35.77 19.93
CA GLN A 412 -21.53 35.20 20.76
C GLN A 412 -21.88 36.11 21.94
N LEU A 413 -20.86 36.65 22.65
CA LEU A 413 -21.07 37.64 23.70
C LEU A 413 -21.71 38.92 23.19
N SER A 414 -21.27 39.44 22.04
CA SER A 414 -21.82 40.66 21.44
C SER A 414 -23.31 40.50 21.11
N ARG A 415 -23.71 39.33 20.60
CA ARG A 415 -25.08 38.98 20.26
C ARG A 415 -25.94 38.81 21.51
N ALA A 416 -25.44 38.09 22.51
CA ALA A 416 -26.11 37.95 23.81
C ALA A 416 -26.34 39.31 24.48
N THR A 417 -25.36 40.23 24.37
CA THR A 417 -25.47 41.60 24.88
C THR A 417 -26.56 42.38 24.13
N ALA A 418 -26.59 42.29 22.79
CA ALA A 418 -27.60 42.95 21.97
C ALA A 418 -29.02 42.44 22.25
N GLN A 419 -29.18 41.13 22.45
CA GLN A 419 -30.46 40.51 22.82
C GLN A 419 -30.94 40.96 24.20
N PHE A 420 -30.05 41.03 25.18
CA PHE A 420 -30.37 41.53 26.53
C PHE A 420 -30.83 43.00 26.51
N LEU A 421 -30.15 43.85 25.75
CA LEU A 421 -30.49 45.27 25.61
C LEU A 421 -31.83 45.50 24.90
N ALA A 422 -32.23 44.59 24.01
CA ALA A 422 -33.50 44.66 23.28
C ALA A 422 -34.71 44.13 24.08
N ALA A 423 -34.49 43.42 25.20
CA ALA A 423 -35.55 42.77 25.96
C ALA A 423 -36.36 43.77 26.83
N PRO A 424 -37.72 43.68 26.84
CA PRO A 424 -38.53 44.49 27.74
C PRO A 424 -38.31 44.04 29.20
N LYS A 425 -37.95 44.99 30.07
CA LYS A 425 -37.56 44.77 31.49
C LYS A 425 -36.20 44.06 31.69
N ALA A 426 -35.18 44.47 30.93
CA ALA A 426 -33.81 43.97 31.03
C ALA A 426 -33.25 43.89 32.48
N SER A 427 -33.63 44.81 33.37
CA SER A 427 -33.18 44.78 34.79
C SER A 427 -33.58 43.51 35.56
N GLN A 428 -34.67 42.83 35.17
CA GLN A 428 -35.12 41.58 35.81
C GLN A 428 -34.38 40.35 35.28
N GLN A 429 -33.72 40.45 34.12
CA GLN A 429 -32.99 39.35 33.47
C GLN A 429 -31.47 39.47 33.61
N LEU A 430 -30.99 40.45 34.40
CA LEU A 430 -29.56 40.74 34.53
C LEU A 430 -28.76 39.55 35.08
N GLU A 431 -29.30 38.82 36.05
CA GLU A 431 -28.63 37.65 36.62
C GLU A 431 -28.51 36.50 35.61
N ALA A 432 -29.55 36.25 34.81
CA ALA A 432 -29.53 35.24 33.76
C ALA A 432 -28.57 35.61 32.62
N TYR A 433 -28.48 36.91 32.29
CA TYR A 433 -27.52 37.41 31.31
C TYR A 433 -26.07 37.19 31.77
N VAL A 434 -25.74 37.53 33.03
CA VAL A 434 -24.40 37.33 33.59
C VAL A 434 -24.03 35.84 33.62
N GLN A 435 -24.97 34.97 33.99
CA GLN A 435 -24.77 33.52 33.98
C GLN A 435 -24.55 32.96 32.57
N GLY A 436 -25.31 33.45 31.58
CA GLY A 436 -25.12 33.07 30.17
C GLY A 436 -23.74 33.47 29.65
N CYS A 437 -23.28 34.69 29.94
CA CYS A 437 -21.92 35.13 29.58
C CYS A 437 -20.83 34.32 30.30
N ALA A 438 -21.04 33.95 31.57
CA ALA A 438 -20.10 33.12 32.32
C ALA A 438 -19.96 31.71 31.74
N GLN A 439 -21.06 31.14 31.25
CA GLN A 439 -21.06 29.84 30.56
C GLN A 439 -20.35 29.91 29.21
N LEU A 440 -20.60 30.95 28.41
CA LEU A 440 -19.92 31.16 27.12
C LEU A 440 -18.41 31.33 27.28
N LEU A 441 -17.97 31.97 28.36
CA LEU A 441 -16.54 32.16 28.70
C LEU A 441 -15.90 30.95 29.40
N GLY A 442 -16.68 29.92 29.76
CA GLY A 442 -16.17 28.74 30.45
C GLY A 442 -15.64 29.01 31.87
N LEU A 443 -16.17 30.03 32.57
CA LEU A 443 -15.71 30.40 33.90
C LEU A 443 -15.95 29.27 34.91
N ARG A 444 -15.05 29.11 35.89
CA ARG A 444 -15.16 28.03 36.89
C ARG A 444 -16.40 28.21 37.77
N SER A 445 -16.77 29.45 38.06
CA SER A 445 -17.99 29.80 38.79
C SER A 445 -19.30 29.56 38.00
N ALA A 446 -19.26 29.18 36.72
CA ALA A 446 -20.46 28.89 35.92
C ALA A 446 -21.19 27.59 36.37
N ARG A 447 -20.51 26.68 37.09
CA ARG A 447 -21.06 25.37 37.51
C ARG A 447 -21.79 25.38 38.86
N GLY A 448 -22.02 26.54 39.46
CA GLY A 448 -22.76 26.64 40.73
C GLY A 448 -22.63 27.95 41.50
N GLY A 449 -21.88 28.93 40.98
CA GLY A 449 -21.71 30.23 41.60
C GLY A 449 -22.82 31.23 41.23
N GLY A 450 -23.00 32.22 42.11
CA GLY A 450 -23.93 33.33 41.87
C GLY A 450 -23.36 34.35 40.86
N ALA A 451 -24.23 35.18 40.26
CA ALA A 451 -23.81 36.20 39.28
C ALA A 451 -22.72 37.16 39.80
N LYS A 452 -22.69 37.40 41.11
CA LYS A 452 -21.66 38.24 41.76
C LYS A 452 -20.28 37.57 41.81
N GLU A 453 -20.23 36.26 42.03
CA GLU A 453 -18.98 35.49 42.05
C GLU A 453 -18.39 35.38 40.64
N GLN A 454 -19.26 35.22 39.64
CA GLN A 454 -18.88 35.22 38.23
C GLN A 454 -18.25 36.56 37.80
N LEU A 455 -18.85 37.68 38.21
CA LEU A 455 -18.27 39.01 37.95
C LEU A 455 -16.96 39.24 38.70
N ALA A 456 -16.82 38.70 39.91
CA ALA A 456 -15.58 38.81 40.69
C ALA A 456 -14.43 38.06 40.00
N GLU A 457 -14.67 36.85 39.49
CA GLU A 457 -13.68 36.05 38.74
C GLU A 457 -13.21 36.78 37.47
N VAL A 458 -14.12 37.42 36.74
CA VAL A 458 -13.77 38.23 35.57
C VAL A 458 -12.94 39.45 35.96
N LEU A 459 -13.33 40.15 37.05
CA LEU A 459 -12.62 41.33 37.51
C LEU A 459 -11.19 40.98 37.96
N GLU A 460 -11.04 39.84 38.64
CA GLU A 460 -9.74 39.31 39.05
C GLU A 460 -8.86 39.00 37.84
N ALA A 461 -9.39 38.32 36.83
CA ALA A 461 -8.67 38.06 35.58
C ALA A 461 -8.26 39.35 34.85
N VAL A 462 -9.13 40.37 34.80
CA VAL A 462 -8.80 41.68 34.19
C VAL A 462 -7.71 42.41 34.97
N VAL A 463 -7.73 42.33 36.31
CA VAL A 463 -6.68 42.90 37.16
C VAL A 463 -5.36 42.18 36.93
N GLN A 464 -5.37 40.85 36.87
CA GLN A 464 -4.18 40.04 36.58
C GLN A 464 -3.58 40.38 35.21
N CYS A 465 -4.40 40.54 34.17
CA CYS A 465 -3.93 40.94 32.83
C CYS A 465 -3.36 42.36 32.76
N LYS A 466 -3.72 43.25 33.70
CA LYS A 466 -3.21 44.63 33.74
C LYS A 466 -2.00 44.82 34.65
N LEU A 467 -1.60 43.79 35.40
CA LEU A 467 -0.36 43.82 36.17
C LEU A 467 0.85 43.62 35.24
N PRO A 468 1.89 44.46 35.35
CA PRO A 468 3.02 44.47 34.41
C PRO A 468 3.87 43.19 34.39
N ASP A 469 3.73 42.32 35.39
CA ASP A 469 4.57 41.12 35.57
C ASP A 469 4.00 39.85 34.91
N PHE A 470 2.88 39.93 34.20
CA PHE A 470 2.21 38.74 33.62
C PHE A 470 3.03 38.03 32.53
N TYR A 471 3.90 38.73 31.81
CA TYR A 471 4.80 38.12 30.82
C TYR A 471 6.07 37.49 31.43
N ALA A 472 6.27 37.58 32.75
CA ALA A 472 7.51 37.18 33.41
C ALA A 472 7.44 35.84 34.16
N GLN A 473 6.29 35.16 34.20
CA GLN A 473 6.18 33.87 34.89
C GLN A 473 5.75 32.75 33.93
N PRO A 474 6.56 31.68 33.77
CA PRO A 474 6.05 30.44 33.18
C PRO A 474 4.99 29.89 34.12
N ALA A 475 3.88 29.38 33.56
CA ALA A 475 2.78 28.78 34.29
C ALA A 475 3.30 27.75 35.31
N ALA A 476 3.41 28.17 36.56
CA ALA A 476 3.57 27.27 37.67
C ALA A 476 2.23 26.55 37.80
N GLY A 477 2.21 25.28 37.40
CA GLY A 477 1.09 24.38 37.69
C GLY A 477 0.79 24.44 39.18
N SER A 478 -0.32 25.09 39.53
CA SER A 478 -0.91 24.97 40.84
C SER A 478 -1.49 23.57 40.92
N GLY A 479 -0.68 22.65 41.45
CA GLY A 479 -1.18 21.42 42.02
C GLY A 479 -2.11 21.77 43.17
N GLU A 480 -3.38 21.47 43.00
CA GLU A 480 -4.39 21.23 44.03
C GLU A 480 -5.70 20.87 43.30
N ASP A 481 -5.81 19.62 42.85
CA ASP A 481 -7.10 19.00 42.56
C ASP A 481 -7.55 18.25 43.83
N PRO A 482 -8.64 18.66 44.50
CA PRO A 482 -9.39 17.77 45.34
C PRO A 482 -10.48 17.08 44.50
N TYR A 483 -10.37 15.74 44.45
CA TYR A 483 -11.29 14.72 43.91
C TYR A 483 -11.06 14.23 42.48
#